data_AF-A0A2V5U5N5-F1
#
_entry.id   AF-A0A2V5U5N5-F1
#
_cell.length_a   1.000
_cell.length_b   1.000
_cell.length_c   1.000
_cell.angle_alpha   90.00
_cell.angle_beta   90.00
_cell.angle_gamma   90.00
#
_symmetry.space_group_name_H-M   'P 1'
#
loop_
_entity.id
_entity.type
_entity.pdbx_description
1 polymer ?
#
loop_
_entity_poly.entity_id
_entity_poly.type
_entity_poly.pdbx_seq_one_letter_code
_entity_poly.pdbx_strand_id
1 'polypeptide(L)'
;MFGGGLATDTGSVAVVNCTLTGNRVIGGPGGFSPGFNPGPTGEAHGGGIANQSGTLSLLNTIIAGNTATTNSTPADGFGTLASKGHNLIGSTNEISGLAASDLQNVSANLGPLQDNGGSAPTHALLVNSPALDAGDSAGAPATDQRGVARPQGTGVDIGAFELPRVSILLDGRHVVSGPVTNLDSVQVSFQTTFTNGSLLYTLDGSEPSSDATLYAGPFALTNSAIIRVIAYSADFSQSSQAGPVQVVIVPVYSLTITTLGQGTVAADPSTAPYPSNTVVTLTATPAANWDFLRWTGDAIGQSPTIGVTLDRNKSVQAEFTQAPVYALAVAVEGNGSVSMNPPGGSYSSNTVVTLNASPAAGWVFDGWAG
;
A
#
# COMPACT_ATOMS: atom_id res chain seq x y z
N MET A 1 -23.33 -20.13 22.88
CA MET A 1 -22.96 -19.23 21.75
C MET A 1 -22.57 -20.12 20.57
N PHE A 2 -22.89 -19.69 19.36
CA PHE A 2 -22.74 -20.51 18.16
C PHE A 2 -22.10 -19.69 17.04
N GLY A 3 -21.15 -20.28 16.30
CA GLY A 3 -20.61 -19.69 15.07
C GLY A 3 -19.67 -18.51 15.32
N GLY A 4 -18.37 -18.78 15.43
CA GLY A 4 -17.35 -17.72 15.51
C GLY A 4 -17.10 -17.01 14.17
N GLY A 5 -17.30 -17.71 13.05
CA GLY A 5 -17.25 -17.13 11.70
C GLY A 5 -18.63 -16.93 11.09
N LEU A 6 -19.46 -17.98 11.03
CA LEU A 6 -20.80 -17.94 10.46
C LEU A 6 -21.79 -18.75 11.31
N ALA A 7 -22.97 -18.19 11.56
CA ALA A 7 -24.05 -18.88 12.27
C ALA A 7 -25.36 -18.78 11.49
N THR A 8 -26.05 -19.89 11.33
CA THR A 8 -27.41 -19.96 10.79
C THR A 8 -28.36 -20.52 11.82
N ASP A 9 -29.34 -19.70 12.21
CA ASP A 9 -30.42 -20.09 13.13
C ASP A 9 -31.71 -20.42 12.37
N THR A 10 -32.12 -19.53 11.46
CA THR A 10 -33.23 -19.76 10.52
C THR A 10 -32.81 -19.37 9.09
N GLY A 11 -33.57 -19.83 8.08
CA GLY A 11 -33.30 -19.51 6.67
C GLY A 11 -32.26 -20.43 6.02
N SER A 12 -31.74 -20.00 4.87
CA SER A 12 -30.79 -20.77 4.05
C SER A 12 -29.58 -19.94 3.67
N VAL A 13 -28.39 -20.51 3.83
CA VAL A 13 -27.11 -19.95 3.40
C VAL A 13 -26.38 -20.96 2.52
N ALA A 14 -25.77 -20.48 1.44
CA ALA A 14 -24.89 -21.25 0.58
C ALA A 14 -23.49 -20.64 0.63
N VAL A 15 -22.49 -21.48 0.89
CA VAL A 15 -21.08 -21.11 0.94
C VAL A 15 -20.35 -21.93 -0.11
N VAL A 16 -19.70 -21.24 -1.05
CA VAL A 16 -19.06 -21.85 -2.21
C VAL A 16 -17.66 -21.29 -2.36
N ASN A 17 -16.64 -22.15 -2.41
CA ASN A 17 -15.25 -21.73 -2.58
C ASN A 17 -14.82 -20.65 -1.56
N CYS A 18 -15.17 -20.84 -0.29
CA CYS A 18 -14.75 -19.97 0.81
C CYS A 18 -13.72 -20.67 1.72
N THR A 19 -12.96 -19.88 2.48
CA THR A 19 -12.05 -20.38 3.52
C THR A 19 -12.39 -19.73 4.85
N LEU A 20 -12.86 -20.53 5.82
CA LEU A 20 -13.17 -20.10 7.18
C LEU A 20 -12.16 -20.74 8.13
N THR A 21 -11.21 -19.92 8.61
CA THR A 21 -10.11 -20.37 9.47
C THR A 21 -9.78 -19.35 10.54
N GLY A 22 -9.24 -19.80 11.67
CA GLY A 22 -8.83 -18.93 12.78
C GLY A 22 -9.98 -18.24 13.52
N ASN A 23 -11.24 -18.61 13.23
CA ASN A 23 -12.39 -18.06 13.94
C ASN A 23 -12.52 -18.70 15.33
N ARG A 24 -13.05 -17.93 16.28
CA ARG A 24 -13.23 -18.38 17.66
C ARG A 24 -14.57 -17.96 18.21
N VAL A 25 -15.27 -18.90 18.84
CA VAL A 25 -16.45 -18.61 19.67
C VAL A 25 -16.12 -18.82 21.14
N ILE A 26 -16.53 -17.87 21.97
CA ILE A 26 -16.30 -17.89 23.42
C ILE A 26 -17.63 -18.08 24.14
N GLY A 27 -17.63 -18.95 25.14
CA GLY A 27 -18.75 -19.20 26.02
C GLY A 27 -19.05 -18.02 26.95
N GLY A 28 -20.31 -17.81 27.30
CA GLY A 28 -20.68 -16.72 28.21
C GLY A 28 -20.06 -16.93 29.59
N PRO A 29 -19.71 -15.87 30.35
CA PRO A 29 -19.34 -16.05 31.74
C PRO A 29 -20.49 -16.71 32.47
N GLY A 30 -20.19 -17.72 33.29
CA GLY A 30 -21.21 -18.38 34.11
C GLY A 30 -21.94 -17.35 34.97
N GLY A 31 -23.25 -17.56 35.17
CA GLY A 31 -24.07 -16.62 35.93
C GLY A 31 -23.44 -16.34 37.30
N PHE A 32 -23.22 -15.07 37.62
CA PHE A 32 -22.71 -14.64 38.92
C PHE A 32 -23.84 -14.07 39.77
N SER A 33 -24.05 -14.64 40.95
CA SER A 33 -24.87 -14.03 42.01
C SER A 33 -24.05 -13.96 43.29
N PRO A 34 -23.99 -12.79 43.97
CA PRO A 34 -23.26 -12.64 45.22
C PRO A 34 -23.72 -13.68 46.26
N GLY A 35 -22.77 -14.41 46.84
CA GLY A 35 -23.06 -15.46 47.82
C GLY A 35 -23.23 -16.87 47.23
N PHE A 36 -23.16 -17.04 45.91
CA PHE A 36 -23.16 -18.34 45.25
C PHE A 36 -21.86 -18.57 44.47
N ASN A 37 -21.48 -19.85 44.33
CA ASN A 37 -20.40 -20.20 43.40
C ASN A 37 -20.80 -19.77 41.98
N PRO A 38 -19.85 -19.23 41.17
CA PRO A 38 -20.12 -18.92 39.78
C PRO A 38 -20.71 -20.14 39.07
N GLY A 39 -21.76 -19.94 38.28
CA GLY A 39 -22.32 -20.99 37.44
C GLY A 39 -21.28 -21.51 36.43
N PRO A 40 -21.52 -22.66 35.79
CA PRO A 40 -20.67 -23.11 34.68
C PRO A 40 -20.66 -22.05 33.57
N THR A 41 -19.54 -21.91 32.87
CA THR A 41 -19.46 -21.09 31.66
C THR A 41 -20.48 -21.57 30.63
N GLY A 42 -21.14 -20.65 29.95
CA GLY A 42 -22.11 -21.00 28.91
C GLY A 42 -21.44 -21.68 27.73
N GLU A 43 -22.08 -22.68 27.13
CA GLU A 43 -21.49 -23.47 26.05
C GLU A 43 -21.18 -22.65 24.79
N ALA A 44 -20.17 -23.07 24.02
CA ALA A 44 -19.68 -22.47 22.80
C ALA A 44 -19.43 -23.55 21.76
N HIS A 45 -20.04 -23.44 20.58
CA HIS A 45 -19.96 -24.44 19.53
C HIS A 45 -19.68 -23.84 18.15
N GLY A 46 -18.95 -24.58 17.31
CA GLY A 46 -18.73 -24.21 15.92
C GLY A 46 -17.93 -22.91 15.76
N GLY A 47 -16.64 -22.96 16.07
CA GLY A 47 -15.74 -21.82 15.92
C GLY A 47 -15.74 -21.26 14.50
N GLY A 48 -15.76 -22.11 13.48
CA GLY A 48 -15.85 -21.70 12.08
C GLY A 48 -17.30 -21.43 11.69
N ILE A 49 -18.12 -22.49 11.73
CA ILE A 49 -19.54 -22.42 11.35
C ILE A 49 -20.47 -23.02 12.41
N ALA A 50 -21.72 -22.61 12.45
CA ALA A 50 -22.75 -23.30 13.23
C ALA A 50 -24.11 -23.25 12.52
N ASN A 51 -24.73 -24.41 12.33
CA ASN A 51 -26.11 -24.51 11.87
C ASN A 51 -27.01 -25.07 12.98
N GLN A 52 -27.89 -24.23 13.52
CA GLN A 52 -28.78 -24.61 14.62
C GLN A 52 -30.08 -25.22 14.10
N SER A 53 -30.85 -24.45 13.31
CA SER A 53 -32.14 -24.88 12.77
C SER A 53 -32.38 -24.47 11.31
N GLY A 54 -31.38 -23.88 10.65
CA GLY A 54 -31.45 -23.44 9.26
C GLY A 54 -30.93 -24.48 8.26
N THR A 55 -30.73 -24.05 7.02
CA THR A 55 -30.01 -24.81 5.99
C THR A 55 -28.68 -24.13 5.68
N LEU A 56 -27.57 -24.79 5.97
CA LEU A 56 -26.24 -24.34 5.60
C LEU A 56 -25.64 -25.31 4.58
N SER A 57 -25.59 -24.89 3.31
CA SER A 57 -25.02 -25.69 2.22
C SER A 57 -23.59 -25.25 1.90
N LEU A 58 -22.72 -26.24 1.70
CA LEU A 58 -21.30 -26.03 1.43
C LEU A 58 -20.88 -26.74 0.14
N LEU A 59 -20.13 -26.05 -0.71
CA LEU A 59 -19.45 -26.60 -1.88
C LEU A 59 -18.02 -26.07 -1.92
N ASN A 60 -17.02 -26.92 -2.19
CA ASN A 60 -15.63 -26.50 -2.37
C ASN A 60 -15.10 -25.60 -1.24
N THR A 61 -15.55 -25.76 0.00
CA THR A 61 -15.27 -24.81 1.09
C THR A 61 -14.31 -25.41 2.12
N ILE A 62 -13.34 -24.62 2.56
CA ILE A 62 -12.43 -24.98 3.66
C ILE A 62 -12.98 -24.44 4.97
N ILE A 63 -13.10 -25.30 5.97
CA ILE A 63 -13.41 -24.95 7.36
C ILE A 63 -12.41 -25.68 8.26
N ALA A 64 -11.34 -25.00 8.65
CA ALA A 64 -10.23 -25.63 9.37
C ALA A 64 -9.55 -24.66 10.35
N GLY A 65 -9.08 -25.18 11.48
CA GLY A 65 -8.30 -24.41 12.44
C GLY A 65 -9.12 -23.38 13.24
N ASN A 66 -10.42 -23.61 13.40
CA ASN A 66 -11.30 -22.77 14.22
C ASN A 66 -11.50 -23.40 15.61
N THR A 67 -11.85 -22.57 16.59
CA THR A 67 -11.89 -22.97 18.01
C THR A 67 -13.16 -22.55 18.73
N ALA A 68 -13.57 -23.32 19.73
CA ALA A 68 -14.60 -22.93 20.70
C ALA A 68 -14.08 -23.17 22.12
N THR A 69 -14.51 -22.37 23.10
CA THR A 69 -13.87 -22.36 24.43
C THR A 69 -14.37 -23.41 25.42
N THR A 70 -15.58 -23.95 25.25
CA THR A 70 -16.15 -24.89 26.23
C THR A 70 -16.08 -26.34 25.80
N ASN A 71 -15.75 -26.62 24.52
CA ASN A 71 -15.35 -27.95 24.12
C ASN A 71 -13.82 -28.09 24.22
N SER A 72 -13.37 -29.20 24.78
CA SER A 72 -11.96 -29.57 24.87
C SER A 72 -11.40 -30.08 23.53
N THR A 73 -12.07 -29.79 22.41
CA THR A 73 -11.72 -30.34 21.09
C THR A 73 -11.79 -29.28 19.99
N PRO A 74 -11.02 -29.42 18.90
CA PRO A 74 -11.16 -28.57 17.72
C PRO A 74 -12.60 -28.57 17.22
N ALA A 75 -13.17 -27.38 17.02
CA ALA A 75 -14.58 -27.19 16.75
C ALA A 75 -14.76 -26.35 15.49
N ASP A 76 -14.46 -26.94 14.34
CA ASP A 76 -14.56 -26.23 13.06
C ASP A 76 -16.01 -25.89 12.72
N GLY A 77 -16.96 -26.73 13.16
CA GLY A 77 -18.37 -26.51 12.92
C GLY A 77 -19.28 -27.06 14.01
N PHE A 78 -20.58 -26.79 13.87
CA PHE A 78 -21.64 -27.35 14.70
C PHE A 78 -22.90 -27.57 13.87
N GLY A 79 -23.58 -28.68 14.10
CA GLY A 79 -24.89 -28.99 13.52
C GLY A 79 -24.84 -29.74 12.19
N THR A 80 -26.01 -29.93 11.59
CA THR A 80 -26.16 -30.66 10.33
C THR A 80 -25.93 -29.73 9.14
N LEU A 81 -25.04 -30.10 8.24
CA LEU A 81 -24.75 -29.39 7.01
C LEU A 81 -25.49 -30.02 5.83
N ALA A 82 -25.80 -29.22 4.83
CA ALA A 82 -26.29 -29.68 3.54
C ALA A 82 -25.14 -29.69 2.53
N SER A 83 -24.14 -30.56 2.76
CA SER A 83 -22.96 -30.63 1.90
C SER A 83 -23.34 -30.92 0.44
N LYS A 84 -22.79 -30.13 -0.47
CA LYS A 84 -22.82 -30.36 -1.92
C LYS A 84 -21.54 -31.06 -2.41
N GLY A 85 -20.66 -31.44 -1.49
CA GLY A 85 -19.42 -32.17 -1.77
C GLY A 85 -18.19 -31.29 -1.86
N HIS A 86 -17.04 -31.98 -1.88
CA HIS A 86 -15.72 -31.39 -2.11
C HIS A 86 -15.33 -30.30 -1.10
N ASN A 87 -15.83 -30.37 0.13
CA ASN A 87 -15.40 -29.49 1.21
C ASN A 87 -14.19 -30.08 1.95
N LEU A 88 -13.42 -29.24 2.63
CA LEU A 88 -12.34 -29.67 3.52
C LEU A 88 -12.66 -29.19 4.93
N ILE A 89 -12.91 -30.15 5.83
CA ILE A 89 -13.27 -29.90 7.23
C ILE A 89 -12.14 -30.42 8.14
N GLY A 90 -11.49 -29.49 8.85
CA GLY A 90 -10.34 -29.77 9.70
C GLY A 90 -10.66 -30.69 10.88
N SER A 91 -11.84 -30.51 11.48
CA SER A 91 -12.41 -31.32 12.53
C SER A 91 -13.90 -31.47 12.31
N THR A 92 -14.39 -32.70 12.19
CA THR A 92 -15.82 -32.99 12.01
C THR A 92 -16.56 -33.15 13.32
N ASN A 93 -15.94 -32.83 14.45
CA ASN A 93 -16.60 -32.90 15.75
C ASN A 93 -17.86 -32.02 15.74
N GLU A 94 -18.97 -32.56 16.22
CA GLU A 94 -20.27 -31.87 16.29
C GLU A 94 -20.88 -31.50 14.91
N ILE A 95 -20.29 -31.97 13.81
CA ILE A 95 -20.81 -31.79 12.45
C ILE A 95 -21.43 -33.10 11.94
N SER A 96 -22.55 -32.99 11.22
CA SER A 96 -23.11 -34.10 10.43
C SER A 96 -23.58 -33.61 9.05
N GLY A 97 -24.05 -34.52 8.19
CA GLY A 97 -24.56 -34.16 6.85
C GLY A 97 -23.47 -33.88 5.81
N LEU A 98 -22.26 -34.40 6.03
CA LEU A 98 -21.16 -34.36 5.06
C LEU A 98 -21.38 -35.39 3.94
N ALA A 99 -20.91 -35.05 2.75
CA ALA A 99 -20.91 -35.91 1.59
C ALA A 99 -19.66 -36.81 1.57
N ALA A 100 -19.72 -37.91 0.81
CA ALA A 100 -18.60 -38.84 0.67
C ALA A 100 -17.36 -38.21 -0.01
N SER A 101 -17.56 -37.16 -0.82
CA SER A 101 -16.47 -36.42 -1.47
C SER A 101 -15.83 -35.35 -0.58
N ASP A 102 -16.34 -35.13 0.63
CA ASP A 102 -15.72 -34.18 1.56
C ASP A 102 -14.45 -34.79 2.19
N LEU A 103 -13.41 -33.97 2.30
CA LEU A 103 -12.20 -34.27 3.05
C LEU A 103 -12.46 -33.97 4.53
N GLN A 104 -12.36 -35.00 5.37
CA GLN A 104 -12.78 -34.95 6.76
C GLN A 104 -11.62 -35.21 7.71
N ASN A 105 -11.55 -34.43 8.80
CA ASN A 105 -10.51 -34.53 9.84
C ASN A 105 -9.09 -34.40 9.29
N VAL A 106 -8.89 -33.46 8.35
CA VAL A 106 -7.60 -33.23 7.70
C VAL A 106 -7.21 -31.75 7.75
N SER A 107 -5.93 -31.46 8.00
CA SER A 107 -5.41 -30.10 7.93
C SER A 107 -5.49 -29.55 6.51
N ALA A 108 -5.94 -28.29 6.39
CA ALA A 108 -5.96 -27.58 5.11
C ALA A 108 -4.56 -27.14 4.63
N ASN A 109 -3.55 -27.12 5.51
CA ASN A 109 -2.18 -26.66 5.20
C ASN A 109 -2.17 -25.31 4.48
N LEU A 110 -2.67 -24.29 5.16
CA LEU A 110 -2.76 -22.92 4.66
C LEU A 110 -1.51 -22.11 5.03
N GLY A 111 -1.10 -21.20 4.15
CA GLY A 111 -0.21 -20.11 4.49
C GLY A 111 -0.89 -19.06 5.39
N PRO A 112 -0.14 -18.08 5.92
CA PRO A 112 -0.71 -17.00 6.73
C PRO A 112 -1.70 -16.14 5.93
N LEU A 113 -2.56 -15.42 6.64
CA LEU A 113 -3.41 -14.40 6.03
C LEU A 113 -2.53 -13.21 5.64
N GLN A 114 -2.35 -13.00 4.35
CA GLN A 114 -1.46 -11.97 3.83
C GLN A 114 -1.90 -11.49 2.44
N ASP A 115 -1.22 -10.47 1.95
CA ASP A 115 -1.42 -9.95 0.60
C ASP A 115 -0.88 -10.92 -0.45
N ASN A 116 -1.78 -11.58 -1.19
CA ASN A 116 -1.43 -12.52 -2.25
C ASN A 116 -1.88 -12.06 -3.65
N GLY A 117 -2.05 -10.74 -3.85
CA GLY A 117 -2.29 -10.14 -5.17
C GLY A 117 -3.76 -9.88 -5.55
N GLY A 118 -4.68 -9.84 -4.57
CA GLY A 118 -6.10 -9.48 -4.75
C GLY A 118 -6.50 -8.22 -3.97
N SER A 119 -7.80 -7.90 -3.95
CA SER A 119 -8.35 -6.71 -3.25
C SER A 119 -8.37 -6.83 -1.73
N ALA A 120 -8.20 -8.04 -1.19
CA ALA A 120 -8.14 -8.33 0.24
C ALA A 120 -7.09 -9.42 0.51
N PRO A 121 -6.52 -9.47 1.73
CA PRO A 121 -5.67 -10.58 2.15
C PRO A 121 -6.36 -11.94 2.02
N THR A 122 -5.57 -12.97 1.69
CA THR A 122 -6.07 -14.34 1.51
C THR A 122 -5.18 -15.33 2.26
N HIS A 123 -5.70 -16.53 2.54
CA HIS A 123 -4.87 -17.68 2.89
C HIS A 123 -4.48 -18.40 1.61
N ALA A 124 -3.18 -18.44 1.29
CA ALA A 124 -2.68 -19.24 0.18
C ALA A 124 -2.70 -20.73 0.54
N LEU A 125 -2.95 -21.60 -0.44
CA LEU A 125 -2.72 -23.04 -0.28
C LEU A 125 -1.23 -23.32 -0.34
N LEU A 126 -0.69 -24.05 0.64
CA LEU A 126 0.69 -24.53 0.57
C LEU A 126 0.78 -25.67 -0.46
N VAL A 127 1.98 -25.90 -1.02
CA VAL A 127 2.22 -26.87 -2.13
C VAL A 127 1.77 -28.31 -1.85
N ASN A 128 1.57 -28.69 -0.59
CA ASN A 128 1.08 -30.01 -0.17
C ASN A 128 -0.30 -29.93 0.50
N SER A 129 -1.10 -28.92 0.17
CA SER A 129 -2.45 -28.80 0.70
C SER A 129 -3.35 -29.88 0.07
N PRO A 130 -4.14 -30.62 0.88
CA PRO A 130 -5.15 -31.55 0.36
C PRO A 130 -6.27 -30.86 -0.44
N ALA A 131 -6.37 -29.53 -0.34
CA ALA A 131 -7.34 -28.74 -1.09
C ALA A 131 -6.96 -28.55 -2.57
N LEU A 132 -5.70 -28.81 -2.95
CA LEU A 132 -5.22 -28.62 -4.32
C LEU A 132 -5.90 -29.60 -5.28
N ASP A 133 -6.49 -29.07 -6.35
CA ASP A 133 -7.20 -29.78 -7.42
C ASP A 133 -8.33 -30.71 -6.93
N ALA A 134 -8.80 -30.55 -5.69
CA ALA A 134 -9.74 -31.48 -5.03
C ALA A 134 -11.22 -31.02 -5.09
N GLY A 135 -11.47 -29.83 -5.63
CA GLY A 135 -12.78 -29.22 -5.80
C GLY A 135 -13.55 -29.73 -7.02
N ASP A 136 -14.86 -29.48 -7.03
CA ASP A 136 -15.73 -29.68 -8.19
C ASP A 136 -15.79 -28.39 -9.04
N SER A 137 -15.57 -28.50 -10.35
CA SER A 137 -15.77 -27.37 -11.25
C SER A 137 -17.24 -26.97 -11.38
N ALA A 138 -18.18 -27.90 -11.19
CA ALA A 138 -19.60 -27.61 -11.26
C ALA A 138 -20.03 -26.75 -10.05
N GLY A 139 -20.47 -25.52 -10.34
CA GLY A 139 -20.90 -24.57 -9.30
C GLY A 139 -19.78 -23.73 -8.69
N ALA A 140 -18.51 -23.97 -9.05
CA ALA A 140 -17.42 -23.08 -8.68
C ALA A 140 -17.52 -21.72 -9.42
N PRO A 141 -17.18 -20.60 -8.77
CA PRO A 141 -17.00 -19.33 -9.45
C PRO A 141 -15.90 -19.40 -10.53
N ALA A 142 -15.99 -18.56 -11.55
CA ALA A 142 -15.00 -18.54 -12.64
C ALA A 142 -13.59 -18.13 -12.18
N THR A 143 -13.49 -17.38 -11.09
CA THR A 143 -12.22 -16.93 -10.51
C THR A 143 -12.22 -17.10 -9.00
N ASP A 144 -11.04 -17.17 -8.41
CA ASP A 144 -10.85 -17.03 -6.97
C ASP A 144 -11.03 -15.56 -6.51
N GLN A 145 -10.89 -15.31 -5.20
CA GLN A 145 -11.12 -13.97 -4.64
C GLN A 145 -10.13 -12.89 -5.12
N ARG A 146 -9.02 -13.29 -5.76
CA ARG A 146 -7.99 -12.39 -6.30
C ARG A 146 -8.20 -12.12 -7.79
N GLY A 147 -9.11 -12.86 -8.42
CA GLY A 147 -9.34 -12.83 -9.86
C GLY A 147 -8.55 -13.89 -10.64
N VAL A 148 -7.91 -14.86 -9.97
CA VAL A 148 -7.23 -15.96 -10.67
C VAL A 148 -8.28 -16.91 -11.24
N ALA A 149 -8.22 -17.19 -12.54
CA ALA A 149 -9.16 -18.08 -13.22
C ALA A 149 -9.09 -19.51 -12.67
N ARG A 150 -10.22 -20.18 -12.58
CA ARG A 150 -10.32 -21.58 -12.17
C ARG A 150 -10.63 -22.48 -13.38
N PRO A 151 -10.06 -23.71 -13.48
CA PRO A 151 -8.95 -24.22 -12.68
C PRO A 151 -7.59 -23.71 -13.18
N GLN A 152 -6.59 -23.66 -12.30
CA GLN A 152 -5.18 -23.45 -12.69
C GLN A 152 -4.42 -24.77 -12.87
N GLY A 153 -4.92 -25.87 -12.30
CA GLY A 153 -4.36 -27.21 -12.43
C GLY A 153 -5.30 -28.19 -13.13
N THR A 154 -5.30 -29.44 -12.66
CA THR A 154 -6.17 -30.49 -13.19
C THR A 154 -7.61 -30.38 -12.68
N GLY A 155 -7.82 -29.62 -11.60
CA GLY A 155 -9.12 -29.39 -10.99
C GLY A 155 -9.18 -28.03 -10.32
N VAL A 156 -10.36 -27.69 -9.80
CA VAL A 156 -10.54 -26.48 -9.00
C VAL A 156 -9.98 -26.74 -7.60
N ASP A 157 -9.33 -25.77 -7.00
CA ASP A 157 -8.90 -25.86 -5.61
C ASP A 157 -10.07 -25.62 -4.64
N ILE A 158 -10.14 -26.39 -3.56
CA ILE A 158 -11.08 -26.14 -2.46
C ILE A 158 -10.68 -24.85 -1.75
N GLY A 159 -11.64 -24.01 -1.40
CA GLY A 159 -11.46 -22.76 -0.67
C GLY A 159 -11.44 -21.53 -1.56
N ALA A 160 -11.09 -20.38 -0.98
CA ALA A 160 -11.16 -19.07 -1.63
C ALA A 160 -9.95 -18.73 -2.53
N PHE A 161 -8.95 -19.62 -2.57
CA PHE A 161 -7.69 -19.41 -3.26
C PHE A 161 -7.46 -20.51 -4.29
N GLU A 162 -7.11 -20.12 -5.51
CA GLU A 162 -6.71 -21.03 -6.59
C GLU A 162 -5.20 -20.87 -6.85
N LEU A 163 -4.39 -21.90 -6.59
CA LEU A 163 -2.94 -21.85 -6.71
C LEU A 163 -2.51 -21.75 -8.18
N PRO A 164 -1.98 -20.58 -8.63
CA PRO A 164 -1.56 -20.42 -10.01
C PRO A 164 -0.38 -21.33 -10.34
N ARG A 165 -0.37 -21.92 -11.54
CA ARG A 165 0.79 -22.69 -12.02
C ARG A 165 1.90 -21.80 -12.56
N VAL A 166 1.56 -20.57 -12.92
CA VAL A 166 2.48 -19.49 -13.22
C VAL A 166 2.03 -18.20 -12.53
N SER A 167 2.97 -17.41 -12.03
CA SER A 167 2.71 -16.14 -11.33
C SER A 167 3.61 -15.04 -11.83
N ILE A 168 3.05 -13.82 -11.89
CA ILE A 168 3.80 -12.57 -12.11
C ILE A 168 4.01 -11.91 -10.74
N LEU A 169 5.25 -11.54 -10.45
CA LEU A 169 5.61 -10.79 -9.26
C LEU A 169 6.28 -9.49 -9.63
N LEU A 170 5.81 -8.40 -9.01
CA LEU A 170 6.38 -7.06 -9.09
C LEU A 170 7.00 -6.73 -7.73
N ASP A 171 8.30 -6.45 -7.70
CA ASP A 171 9.10 -6.27 -6.46
C ASP A 171 8.89 -7.40 -5.43
N GLY A 172 8.74 -8.63 -5.93
CA GLY A 172 8.51 -9.83 -5.11
C GLY A 172 7.08 -10.02 -4.61
N ARG A 173 6.12 -9.16 -5.01
CA ARG A 173 4.70 -9.29 -4.66
C ARG A 173 3.88 -9.86 -5.82
N HIS A 174 3.02 -10.84 -5.54
CA HIS A 174 2.11 -11.39 -6.55
C HIS A 174 1.16 -10.34 -7.10
N VAL A 175 1.00 -10.34 -8.43
CA VAL A 175 0.07 -9.47 -9.15
C VAL A 175 -0.79 -10.32 -10.07
N VAL A 176 -2.10 -10.26 -9.86
CA VAL A 176 -3.09 -11.03 -10.62
C VAL A 176 -3.77 -10.20 -11.71
N SER A 177 -3.95 -8.90 -11.47
CA SER A 177 -4.56 -7.97 -12.42
C SER A 177 -4.15 -6.52 -12.12
N GLY A 178 -4.37 -5.61 -13.07
CA GLY A 178 -4.08 -4.17 -12.89
C GLY A 178 -4.16 -3.37 -14.19
N PRO A 179 -4.12 -2.04 -14.05
CA PRO A 179 -2.83 -1.37 -14.14
C PRO A 179 -2.14 -1.27 -12.78
N VAL A 180 -0.86 -1.63 -12.71
CA VAL A 180 0.02 -1.35 -11.58
C VAL A 180 0.92 -0.18 -11.95
N THR A 181 0.98 0.85 -11.11
CA THR A 181 1.81 2.03 -11.35
C THR A 181 3.03 2.03 -10.44
N ASN A 182 4.22 2.13 -11.03
CA ASN A 182 5.49 2.22 -10.33
C ASN A 182 6.24 3.48 -10.75
N LEU A 183 7.00 4.06 -9.82
CA LEU A 183 7.89 5.18 -10.11
C LEU A 183 9.23 4.65 -10.59
N ASP A 184 9.74 5.24 -11.68
CA ASP A 184 11.07 4.99 -12.28
C ASP A 184 11.29 3.58 -12.84
N SER A 185 11.14 2.53 -12.03
CA SER A 185 11.25 1.14 -12.46
C SER A 185 10.54 0.18 -11.50
N VAL A 186 10.42 -1.08 -11.92
CA VAL A 186 9.96 -2.19 -11.07
C VAL A 186 10.73 -3.46 -11.38
N GLN A 187 11.05 -4.28 -10.39
CA GLN A 187 11.61 -5.61 -10.62
C GLN A 187 10.49 -6.58 -11.00
N VAL A 188 10.57 -7.13 -12.21
CA VAL A 188 9.66 -8.17 -12.69
C VAL A 188 10.31 -9.53 -12.46
N SER A 189 9.55 -10.44 -11.87
CA SER A 189 9.92 -11.86 -11.81
C SER A 189 8.73 -12.76 -12.08
N PHE A 190 9.02 -13.96 -12.59
CA PHE A 190 8.01 -14.98 -12.85
C PHE A 190 8.34 -16.22 -12.02
N GLN A 191 7.29 -16.89 -11.55
CA GLN A 191 7.42 -18.15 -10.84
C GLN A 191 6.51 -19.19 -11.49
N THR A 192 6.96 -20.44 -11.51
CA THR A 192 6.13 -21.57 -11.92
C THR A 192 6.27 -22.71 -10.91
N THR A 193 5.19 -23.49 -10.77
CA THR A 193 5.18 -24.73 -10.00
C THR A 193 5.62 -25.94 -10.84
N PHE A 194 5.76 -25.78 -12.15
CA PHE A 194 6.32 -26.83 -13.01
C PHE A 194 7.80 -27.01 -12.70
N THR A 195 8.14 -28.15 -12.10
CA THR A 195 9.54 -28.49 -11.80
C THR A 195 10.33 -28.57 -13.10
N ASN A 196 11.44 -27.82 -13.18
CA ASN A 196 12.25 -27.67 -14.40
C ASN A 196 11.46 -27.17 -15.62
N GLY A 197 10.34 -26.48 -15.41
CA GLY A 197 9.54 -25.88 -16.47
C GLY A 197 10.23 -24.69 -17.14
N SER A 198 9.79 -24.38 -18.36
CA SER A 198 10.25 -23.21 -19.12
C SER A 198 9.21 -22.09 -19.06
N LEU A 199 9.67 -20.84 -19.01
CA LEU A 199 8.83 -19.65 -18.93
C LEU A 199 9.12 -18.75 -20.14
N LEU A 200 8.09 -18.36 -20.87
CA LEU A 200 8.17 -17.40 -21.96
C LEU A 200 7.24 -16.21 -21.70
N TYR A 201 7.63 -15.02 -22.11
CA TYR A 201 6.85 -13.82 -21.84
C TYR A 201 6.87 -12.80 -22.99
N THR A 202 5.88 -11.92 -22.97
CA THR A 202 5.75 -10.75 -23.84
C THR A 202 5.54 -9.50 -22.98
N LEU A 203 5.93 -8.34 -23.51
CA LEU A 203 5.81 -7.04 -22.83
C LEU A 203 4.86 -6.08 -23.58
N ASP A 204 4.30 -6.51 -24.70
CA ASP A 204 3.36 -5.76 -25.54
C ASP A 204 1.91 -6.22 -25.36
N GLY A 205 1.68 -7.22 -24.51
CA GLY A 205 0.36 -7.80 -24.26
C GLY A 205 -0.12 -8.80 -25.32
N SER A 206 0.73 -9.17 -26.29
CA SER A 206 0.44 -10.29 -27.20
C SER A 206 0.53 -11.63 -26.47
N GLU A 207 -0.25 -12.63 -26.88
CA GLU A 207 -0.16 -13.97 -26.30
C GLU A 207 1.23 -14.56 -26.53
N PRO A 208 1.94 -15.07 -25.49
CA PRO A 208 3.24 -15.69 -25.68
C PRO A 208 3.17 -16.90 -26.62
N SER A 209 3.99 -16.90 -27.66
CA SER A 209 4.17 -18.00 -28.61
C SER A 209 5.57 -18.61 -28.48
N SER A 210 5.94 -19.56 -29.35
CA SER A 210 7.29 -20.13 -29.40
C SER A 210 8.41 -19.10 -29.64
N ASP A 211 8.06 -17.94 -30.18
CA ASP A 211 9.00 -16.85 -30.49
C ASP A 211 9.07 -15.80 -29.37
N ALA A 212 8.31 -15.99 -28.28
CA ALA A 212 8.32 -15.11 -27.12
C ALA A 212 9.67 -15.17 -26.38
N THR A 213 9.93 -14.18 -25.53
CA THR A 213 11.22 -14.08 -24.84
C THR A 213 11.31 -15.14 -23.75
N LEU A 214 12.38 -15.93 -23.74
CA LEU A 214 12.66 -16.89 -22.68
C LEU A 214 13.04 -16.15 -21.39
N TYR A 215 12.40 -16.50 -20.28
CA TYR A 215 12.70 -15.94 -18.97
C TYR A 215 14.02 -16.52 -18.42
N ALA A 216 15.05 -15.68 -18.32
CA ALA A 216 16.36 -16.05 -17.79
C ALA A 216 16.58 -15.67 -16.31
N GLY A 217 15.63 -14.96 -15.71
CA GLY A 217 15.71 -14.46 -14.34
C GLY A 217 15.06 -13.08 -14.18
N PRO A 218 14.96 -12.57 -12.94
CA PRO A 218 14.36 -11.26 -12.67
C PRO A 218 15.02 -10.14 -13.47
N PHE A 219 14.21 -9.18 -13.92
CA PHE A 219 14.70 -8.04 -14.69
C PHE A 219 14.01 -6.74 -14.27
N ALA A 220 14.71 -5.62 -14.45
CA ALA A 220 14.15 -4.29 -14.25
C ALA A 220 13.29 -3.90 -15.46
N LEU A 221 12.04 -3.50 -15.21
CA LEU A 221 11.20 -2.87 -16.20
C LEU A 221 11.22 -1.35 -15.96
N THR A 222 11.78 -0.61 -16.92
CA THR A 222 11.93 0.86 -16.88
C THR A 222 10.97 1.59 -17.82
N ASN A 223 10.21 0.84 -18.64
CA ASN A 223 9.21 1.38 -19.55
C ASN A 223 7.88 0.68 -19.29
N SER A 224 6.76 1.40 -19.45
CA SER A 224 5.43 0.80 -19.36
C SER A 224 5.27 -0.36 -20.34
N ALA A 225 4.62 -1.41 -19.90
CA ALA A 225 4.46 -2.66 -20.65
C ALA A 225 3.12 -3.33 -20.29
N ILE A 226 2.69 -4.27 -21.13
CA ILE A 226 1.64 -5.22 -20.79
C ILE A 226 2.28 -6.60 -20.75
N ILE A 227 2.39 -7.14 -19.55
CA ILE A 227 3.08 -8.40 -19.31
C ILE A 227 2.10 -9.55 -19.49
N ARG A 228 2.47 -10.51 -20.33
CA ARG A 228 1.89 -11.86 -20.34
C ARG A 228 3.01 -12.88 -20.23
N VAL A 229 2.73 -13.98 -19.54
CA VAL A 229 3.69 -15.07 -19.35
C VAL A 229 2.98 -16.41 -19.54
N ILE A 230 3.68 -17.34 -20.17
CA ILE A 230 3.30 -18.75 -20.26
C ILE A 230 4.39 -19.61 -19.62
N ALA A 231 3.99 -20.59 -18.84
CA ALA A 231 4.86 -21.65 -18.34
C ALA A 231 4.53 -22.96 -19.05
N TYR A 232 5.56 -23.74 -19.38
CA TYR A 232 5.46 -25.09 -19.88
C TYR A 232 6.12 -26.06 -18.89
N SER A 233 5.54 -27.25 -18.72
CA SER A 233 6.20 -28.36 -18.01
C SER A 233 7.48 -28.79 -18.75
N ALA A 234 8.39 -29.48 -18.04
CA ALA A 234 9.68 -29.90 -18.59
C ALA A 234 9.55 -30.82 -19.83
N ASP A 235 8.44 -31.56 -19.92
CA ASP A 235 8.07 -32.45 -21.02
C ASP A 235 7.11 -31.79 -22.03
N PHE A 236 6.76 -30.51 -21.83
CA PHE A 236 5.80 -29.74 -22.62
C PHE A 236 4.39 -30.34 -22.72
N SER A 237 4.03 -31.28 -21.84
CA SER A 237 2.68 -31.88 -21.82
C SER A 237 1.62 -30.97 -21.18
N GLN A 238 2.07 -29.98 -20.39
CA GLN A 238 1.21 -29.02 -19.70
C GLN A 238 1.69 -27.59 -19.93
N SER A 239 0.73 -26.66 -19.93
CA SER A 239 1.02 -25.22 -19.96
C SER A 239 0.03 -24.43 -19.12
N SER A 240 0.46 -23.29 -18.59
CA SER A 240 -0.40 -22.35 -17.86
C SER A 240 0.04 -20.92 -18.15
N GLN A 241 -0.90 -19.97 -18.11
CA GLN A 241 -0.68 -18.58 -18.45
C GLN A 241 -1.05 -17.64 -17.30
N ALA A 242 -0.36 -16.50 -17.22
CA ALA A 242 -0.72 -15.39 -16.34
C ALA A 242 -0.64 -14.06 -17.09
N GLY A 243 -1.43 -13.10 -16.60
CA GLY A 243 -1.68 -11.81 -17.25
C GLY A 243 -2.94 -11.81 -18.12
N PRO A 244 -3.20 -10.71 -18.84
CA PRO A 244 -2.34 -9.53 -18.99
C PRO A 244 -2.24 -8.70 -17.70
N VAL A 245 -1.04 -8.25 -17.36
CA VAL A 245 -0.80 -7.25 -16.31
C VAL A 245 -0.27 -5.98 -16.97
N GLN A 246 -1.06 -4.91 -16.95
CA GLN A 246 -0.60 -3.61 -17.39
C GLN A 246 0.31 -3.01 -16.30
N VAL A 247 1.54 -2.67 -16.66
CA VAL A 247 2.49 -1.98 -15.79
C VAL A 247 2.75 -0.60 -16.36
N VAL A 248 2.50 0.42 -15.55
CA VAL A 248 2.73 1.82 -15.88
C VAL A 248 3.95 2.29 -15.12
N ILE A 249 5.02 2.61 -15.85
CA ILE A 249 6.21 3.24 -15.29
C ILE A 249 6.08 4.75 -15.47
N VAL A 250 6.08 5.47 -14.35
CA VAL A 250 6.13 6.94 -14.33
C VAL A 250 7.57 7.36 -14.06
N PRO A 251 8.28 7.94 -15.04
CA PRO A 251 9.63 8.45 -14.82
C PRO A 251 9.67 9.45 -13.68
N VAL A 252 10.79 9.50 -12.96
CA VAL A 252 11.02 10.52 -11.93
C VAL A 252 12.21 11.39 -12.29
N TYR A 253 12.16 12.66 -11.88
CA TYR A 253 13.18 13.65 -12.23
C TYR A 253 13.66 14.42 -11.01
N SER A 254 14.93 14.83 -11.04
CA SER A 254 15.54 15.68 -10.02
C SER A 254 15.36 17.17 -10.36
N LEU A 255 15.14 17.99 -9.33
CA LEU A 255 15.24 19.45 -9.42
C LEU A 255 16.43 19.93 -8.59
N THR A 256 17.44 20.49 -9.25
CA THR A 256 18.57 21.14 -8.58
C THR A 256 18.24 22.61 -8.38
N ILE A 257 18.33 23.08 -7.14
CA ILE A 257 18.05 24.47 -6.77
C ILE A 257 19.33 25.09 -6.23
N THR A 258 19.74 26.22 -6.79
CA THR A 258 20.90 26.98 -6.33
C THR A 258 20.53 28.43 -6.06
N THR A 259 21.38 29.14 -5.32
CA THR A 259 21.22 30.58 -5.07
C THR A 259 22.48 31.32 -5.48
N LEU A 260 22.32 32.52 -6.03
CA LEU A 260 23.37 33.50 -6.22
C LEU A 260 23.02 34.74 -5.39
N GLY A 261 23.88 35.14 -4.46
CA GLY A 261 23.55 36.13 -3.43
C GLY A 261 22.97 35.49 -2.16
N GLN A 262 22.41 36.30 -1.26
CA GLN A 262 21.91 35.82 0.04
C GLN A 262 20.38 35.72 0.06
N GLY A 263 19.90 34.51 0.27
CA GLY A 263 18.48 34.18 0.39
C GLY A 263 18.27 32.67 0.44
N THR A 264 17.03 32.25 0.56
CA THR A 264 16.63 30.85 0.57
C THR A 264 15.59 30.58 -0.51
N VAL A 265 15.44 29.31 -0.88
CA VAL A 265 14.39 28.86 -1.79
C VAL A 265 13.65 27.71 -1.13
N ALA A 266 12.33 27.83 -1.04
CA ALA A 266 11.44 26.73 -0.66
C ALA A 266 10.83 26.11 -1.94
N ALA A 267 10.71 24.79 -1.96
CA ALA A 267 10.05 24.04 -3.03
C ALA A 267 8.78 23.37 -2.49
N ASP A 268 7.70 23.44 -3.26
CA ASP A 268 6.43 22.76 -2.97
C ASP A 268 5.91 22.05 -4.23
N PRO A 269 5.85 20.70 -4.25
CA PRO A 269 6.26 19.78 -3.19
C PRO A 269 7.78 19.80 -2.91
N SER A 270 8.16 19.56 -1.65
CA SER A 270 9.55 19.65 -1.18
C SER A 270 10.37 18.37 -1.34
N THR A 271 9.71 17.23 -1.59
CA THR A 271 10.36 15.92 -1.60
C THR A 271 10.65 15.45 -3.03
N ALA A 272 11.94 15.32 -3.36
CA ALA A 272 12.44 14.71 -4.59
C ALA A 272 12.67 13.19 -4.39
N PRO A 273 12.70 12.38 -5.47
CA PRO A 273 12.53 12.77 -6.87
C PRO A 273 11.05 12.98 -7.23
N TYR A 274 10.80 13.78 -8.28
CA TYR A 274 9.46 14.19 -8.69
C TYR A 274 8.94 13.34 -9.85
N PRO A 275 7.73 12.75 -9.77
CA PRO A 275 7.11 12.10 -10.91
C PRO A 275 7.01 13.03 -12.12
N SER A 276 7.11 12.47 -13.32
CA SER A 276 7.00 13.22 -14.57
C SER A 276 5.73 14.07 -14.60
N ASN A 277 5.86 15.30 -15.11
CA ASN A 277 4.84 16.34 -15.17
C ASN A 277 4.41 16.94 -13.83
N THR A 278 5.09 16.60 -12.72
CA THR A 278 4.90 17.33 -11.46
C THR A 278 5.27 18.80 -11.65
N VAL A 279 4.42 19.71 -11.19
CA VAL A 279 4.72 21.14 -11.13
C VAL A 279 5.21 21.47 -9.72
N VAL A 280 6.48 21.83 -9.60
CA VAL A 280 7.09 22.29 -8.35
C VAL A 280 7.05 23.80 -8.30
N THR A 281 6.39 24.36 -7.30
CA THR A 281 6.39 25.80 -7.03
C THR A 281 7.60 26.16 -6.18
N LEU A 282 8.47 27.00 -6.72
CA LEU A 282 9.62 27.56 -6.01
C LEU A 282 9.29 28.94 -5.48
N THR A 283 9.62 29.20 -4.21
CA THR A 283 9.47 30.51 -3.56
C THR A 283 10.81 30.98 -3.01
N ALA A 284 11.31 32.08 -3.54
CA ALA A 284 12.52 32.73 -3.09
C ALA A 284 12.22 33.69 -1.92
N THR A 285 12.99 33.57 -0.85
CA THR A 285 12.93 34.49 0.30
C THR A 285 14.29 35.17 0.44
N PRO A 286 14.39 36.48 0.13
CA PRO A 286 15.63 37.21 0.32
C PRO A 286 16.07 37.24 1.79
N ALA A 287 17.39 37.24 2.03
CA ALA A 287 17.92 37.53 3.36
C ALA A 287 17.72 39.01 3.72
N ALA A 288 17.97 39.37 4.98
CA ALA A 288 17.95 40.77 5.39
C ALA A 288 18.92 41.61 4.55
N ASN A 289 18.45 42.76 4.05
CA ASN A 289 19.20 43.68 3.17
C ASN A 289 19.52 43.12 1.77
N TRP A 290 18.74 42.14 1.31
CA TRP A 290 18.78 41.63 -0.07
C TRP A 290 17.37 41.68 -0.67
N ASP A 291 17.31 41.85 -1.99
CA ASP A 291 16.10 41.77 -2.79
C ASP A 291 16.19 40.55 -3.73
N PHE A 292 15.06 39.93 -4.02
CA PHE A 292 14.99 38.91 -5.07
C PHE A 292 15.11 39.59 -6.42
N LEU A 293 16.07 39.15 -7.24
CA LEU A 293 16.31 39.72 -8.56
C LEU A 293 15.53 38.98 -9.64
N ARG A 294 15.74 37.66 -9.77
CA ARG A 294 15.10 36.80 -10.78
C ARG A 294 15.44 35.33 -10.60
N TRP A 295 14.69 34.47 -11.30
CA TRP A 295 15.02 33.07 -11.57
C TRP A 295 15.78 32.93 -12.88
N THR A 296 16.79 32.07 -12.92
CA THR A 296 17.54 31.66 -14.12
C THR A 296 17.72 30.13 -14.19
N GLY A 297 18.26 29.64 -15.31
CA GLY A 297 18.39 28.20 -15.60
C GLY A 297 17.21 27.66 -16.40
N ASP A 298 16.68 26.51 -16.00
CA ASP A 298 15.56 25.83 -16.67
C ASP A 298 14.19 26.50 -16.43
N ALA A 299 14.11 27.47 -15.52
CA ALA A 299 12.92 28.30 -15.29
C ALA A 299 13.35 29.76 -15.12
N ILE A 300 12.70 30.67 -15.85
CA ILE A 300 13.06 32.09 -15.90
C ILE A 300 11.85 32.92 -15.51
N GLY A 301 12.04 33.86 -14.58
CA GLY A 301 10.97 34.75 -14.13
C GLY A 301 11.45 35.81 -13.15
N GLN A 302 10.68 36.88 -13.00
CA GLN A 302 10.99 37.99 -12.07
C GLN A 302 10.11 37.97 -10.81
N SER A 303 9.06 37.14 -10.80
CA SER A 303 8.26 36.91 -9.61
C SER A 303 9.07 36.10 -8.59
N PRO A 304 9.01 36.43 -7.27
CA PRO A 304 9.66 35.64 -6.23
C PRO A 304 9.11 34.21 -6.13
N THR A 305 8.00 33.93 -6.78
CA THR A 305 7.43 32.59 -6.94
C THR A 305 7.38 32.17 -8.42
N ILE A 306 7.81 30.95 -8.73
CA ILE A 306 7.77 30.37 -10.08
C ILE A 306 7.37 28.89 -10.06
N GLY A 307 6.56 28.44 -11.02
CA GLY A 307 6.23 27.03 -11.22
C GLY A 307 7.20 26.36 -12.19
N VAL A 308 7.70 25.17 -11.85
CA VAL A 308 8.64 24.39 -12.65
C VAL A 308 8.01 23.02 -12.94
N THR A 309 7.67 22.74 -14.20
CA THR A 309 7.13 21.43 -14.61
C THR A 309 8.26 20.45 -14.88
N LEU A 310 8.33 19.33 -14.16
CA LEU A 310 9.41 18.35 -14.29
C LEU A 310 9.12 17.34 -15.41
N ASP A 311 9.67 17.60 -16.60
CA ASP A 311 9.65 16.72 -17.79
C ASP A 311 11.02 16.07 -18.09
N ARG A 312 12.05 16.50 -17.35
CA ARG A 312 13.42 15.97 -17.30
C ARG A 312 14.07 16.46 -16.00
N ASN A 313 15.30 16.04 -15.74
CA ASN A 313 16.12 16.67 -14.70
C ASN A 313 16.31 18.17 -15.02
N LYS A 314 16.05 19.04 -14.03
CA LYS A 314 16.14 20.50 -14.18
C LYS A 314 17.03 21.14 -13.14
N SER A 315 17.60 22.29 -13.49
CA SER A 315 18.38 23.14 -12.61
C SER A 315 17.86 24.58 -12.67
N VAL A 316 17.51 25.15 -11.51
CA VAL A 316 17.01 26.52 -11.36
C VAL A 316 17.86 27.27 -10.34
N GLN A 317 18.19 28.53 -10.63
CA GLN A 317 18.93 29.41 -9.74
C GLN A 317 18.08 30.62 -9.35
N ALA A 318 17.98 30.90 -8.04
CA ALA A 318 17.48 32.17 -7.54
C ALA A 318 18.63 33.17 -7.44
N GLU A 319 18.54 34.28 -8.16
CA GLU A 319 19.47 35.38 -8.05
C GLU A 319 18.89 36.43 -7.08
N PHE A 320 19.68 36.84 -6.11
CA PHE A 320 19.41 37.91 -5.16
C PHE A 320 20.43 39.02 -5.38
N THR A 321 20.01 40.27 -5.19
CA THR A 321 20.89 41.44 -5.22
C THR A 321 20.86 42.14 -3.87
N GLN A 322 21.94 42.82 -3.49
CA GLN A 322 21.96 43.59 -2.26
C GLN A 322 20.96 44.75 -2.37
N ALA A 323 20.12 44.93 -1.35
CA ALA A 323 19.19 46.04 -1.27
C ALA A 323 19.97 47.34 -0.95
N PRO A 324 19.56 48.50 -1.48
CA PRO A 324 20.20 49.76 -1.14
C PRO A 324 20.14 50.05 0.37
N VAL A 325 21.28 50.40 0.94
CA VAL A 325 21.39 50.96 2.30
C VAL A 325 21.72 52.44 2.21
N TYR A 326 21.12 53.23 3.09
CA TYR A 326 21.25 54.67 3.14
C TYR A 326 21.96 55.08 4.42
N ALA A 327 23.06 55.83 4.28
CA ALA A 327 23.78 56.37 5.41
C ALA A 327 23.02 57.59 5.98
N LEU A 328 22.79 57.59 7.29
CA LEU A 328 22.27 58.74 8.03
C LEU A 328 23.41 59.39 8.79
N ALA A 329 23.90 60.51 8.28
CA ALA A 329 24.89 61.33 8.96
C ALA A 329 24.19 62.29 9.93
N VAL A 330 24.66 62.33 11.18
CA VAL A 330 24.21 63.28 12.20
C VAL A 330 25.41 64.06 12.70
N ALA A 331 25.31 65.38 12.65
CA ALA A 331 26.28 66.30 13.23
C ALA A 331 25.70 66.93 14.49
N VAL A 332 26.55 67.16 15.50
CA VAL A 332 26.18 67.88 16.74
C VAL A 332 26.85 69.24 16.69
N GLU A 333 26.03 70.30 16.68
CA GLU A 333 26.49 71.67 16.89
C GLU A 333 26.23 72.07 18.35
N GLY A 334 27.28 72.49 19.06
CA GLY A 334 27.26 72.70 20.53
C GLY A 334 27.84 71.51 21.31
N ASN A 335 27.53 71.43 22.62
CA ASN A 335 28.01 70.34 23.49
C ASN A 335 26.87 69.40 23.92
N GLY A 336 26.94 68.16 23.48
CA GLY A 336 25.99 67.10 23.79
C GLY A 336 26.28 65.85 22.97
N SER A 337 25.33 64.92 22.94
CA SER A 337 25.40 63.72 22.10
C SER A 337 24.04 63.43 21.47
N VAL A 338 24.06 62.71 20.35
CA VAL A 338 22.85 62.15 19.74
C VAL A 338 22.97 60.64 19.71
N SER A 339 21.95 59.96 20.21
CA SER A 339 21.79 58.52 20.09
C SER A 339 20.77 58.19 19.01
N MET A 340 21.03 57.12 18.25
CA MET A 340 20.14 56.62 17.21
C MET A 340 19.53 55.29 17.65
N ASN A 341 18.24 55.10 17.41
CA ASN A 341 17.57 53.81 17.59
C ASN A 341 16.75 53.46 16.34
N PRO A 342 17.11 52.40 15.60
CA PRO A 342 18.24 51.50 15.83
C PRO A 342 19.62 52.19 15.66
N PRO A 343 20.67 51.74 16.36
CA PRO A 343 22.03 52.25 16.16
C PRO A 343 22.62 51.72 14.84
N GLY A 344 23.61 52.42 14.27
CA GLY A 344 24.39 51.90 13.13
C GLY A 344 24.63 52.87 11.98
N GLY A 345 23.88 53.98 11.88
CA GLY A 345 24.15 55.06 10.92
C GLY A 345 24.00 54.68 9.45
N SER A 346 23.63 53.45 9.12
CA SER A 346 23.28 52.98 7.78
C SER A 346 22.08 52.06 7.88
N TYR A 347 21.05 52.35 7.10
CA TYR A 347 19.74 51.75 7.25
C TYR A 347 19.15 51.38 5.90
N SER A 348 18.38 50.30 5.86
CA SER A 348 17.63 49.91 4.67
C SER A 348 16.54 50.94 4.38
N SER A 349 16.10 51.00 3.12
CA SER A 349 15.00 51.88 2.73
C SER A 349 13.81 51.75 3.68
N ASN A 350 13.16 52.88 4.01
CA ASN A 350 11.99 52.96 4.90
C ASN A 350 12.23 52.59 6.37
N THR A 351 13.48 52.42 6.81
CA THR A 351 13.77 52.30 8.25
C THR A 351 13.45 53.62 8.96
N VAL A 352 12.58 53.57 9.96
CA VAL A 352 12.35 54.71 10.87
C VAL A 352 13.43 54.70 11.93
N VAL A 353 14.23 55.77 11.98
CA VAL A 353 15.29 55.94 12.97
C VAL A 353 14.90 57.05 13.93
N THR A 354 14.78 56.71 15.21
CA THR A 354 14.54 57.70 16.27
C THR A 354 15.86 58.30 16.72
N LEU A 355 15.95 59.64 16.68
CA LEU A 355 17.09 60.40 17.17
C LEU A 355 16.76 61.00 18.53
N ASN A 356 17.61 60.78 19.53
CA ASN A 356 17.48 61.37 20.85
C ASN A 356 18.72 62.22 21.16
N ALA A 357 18.52 63.53 21.30
CA ALA A 357 19.55 64.45 21.75
C ALA A 357 19.67 64.44 23.28
N SER A 358 20.91 64.37 23.77
CA SER A 358 21.25 64.49 25.19
C SER A 358 22.22 65.66 25.36
N PRO A 359 21.73 66.84 25.81
CA PRO A 359 22.59 68.00 26.09
C PRO A 359 23.58 67.69 27.21
N ALA A 360 24.81 68.22 27.09
CA ALA A 360 25.78 68.15 28.19
C ALA A 360 25.38 69.05 29.37
N ALA A 361 26.00 68.87 30.53
CA ALA A 361 25.73 69.70 31.71
C ALA A 361 25.89 71.20 31.40
N GLY A 362 24.87 72.00 31.69
CA GLY A 362 24.84 73.44 31.40
C GLY A 362 24.34 73.82 30.00
N TRP A 363 23.97 72.85 29.15
CA TRP A 363 23.40 73.06 27.81
C TRP A 363 21.93 72.61 27.77
N VAL A 364 21.13 73.19 26.86
CA VAL A 364 19.74 72.80 26.61
C VAL A 364 19.58 72.39 25.14
N PHE A 365 18.67 71.46 24.86
CA PHE A 365 18.33 71.10 23.49
C PHE A 365 17.49 72.22 22.86
N ASP A 366 17.99 72.79 21.77
CA ASP A 366 17.32 73.89 21.06
C ASP A 366 16.37 73.35 19.97
N GLY A 367 16.85 72.47 19.09
CA GLY A 367 16.03 71.87 18.05
C GLY A 367 16.79 70.94 17.11
N TRP A 368 16.05 70.33 16.17
CA TRP A 368 16.62 69.56 15.06
C TRP A 368 16.60 70.40 13.78
N ALA A 369 17.66 70.33 12.98
CA ALA A 369 17.74 70.94 11.64
C ALA A 369 18.36 69.93 10.66
N GLY A 370 17.97 69.99 9.38
CA GLY A 370 18.41 69.04 8.34
C GLY A 370 17.97 69.42 6.94
#